data_AF-A0A954UW73-F1
#
_entry.id   AF-A0A954UW73-F1
#
_cell.length_a   1.000
_cell.length_b   1.000
_cell.length_c   1.000
_cell.angle_alpha   90.00
_cell.angle_beta   90.00
_cell.angle_gamma   90.00
#
_symmetry.space_group_name_H-M   'P 1'
#
loop_
_entity.id
_entity.type
_entity.pdbx_description
1 polymer ?
#
loop_
_entity_poly.entity_id
_entity_poly.type
_entity_poly.pdbx_seq_one_letter_code
_entity_poly.pdbx_strand_id
1 'polypeptide(L)'
;EQQPGSTELWFQSIAGNDTANATFDVTIEKMVGYARRRQGRFGLYFETGQGADFTNGHDHGFDMVLHESRKYGFTRQLARNMAQARGTDWDTERAWVHLNDVAGFIGPEVFRTREQLVRCCLEDIVMGKLHGLTIGLDVCSTLHMDVTLDDLDWCLEQIAPANPAYLMALPTKIDPMLGYLTTGYQDHVRLREQFGFHVNDGMWKFFMELGVIDSGGNPTQHFGDPLWVYLQYCRRQSDKRSDADILAAGKQQLSEIRDRGVFIAQGYGARPSELAPKLRAEIEHIYQDSKRCIWVEWRDDFIEQIPDGLVVESTSQGRLDYILRPAGGERLAIDSQAQIRLLRDRQAGRYDVQIVVSEGLNALAAMDDGNLHPLLGRLRSELAEAGYRAAPETIVIKSGRVRAGYRIGETLFAGLEGKHTLVHIIGERPGSGHHTLSAYLTAASGEQWQTTGAIDHNITKVISGIATTALSPQQAALDIRRVLVS
;
A
#
# COMPACT_ATOMS: atom_id res chain seq x y z
N GLU A 1 -22.79 -2.17 -15.54
CA GLU A 1 -22.05 -0.91 -15.27
C GLU A 1 -23.05 0.17 -14.92
N GLN A 2 -22.81 0.94 -13.85
CA GLN A 2 -23.70 2.04 -13.47
C GLN A 2 -23.48 3.29 -14.34
N GLN A 3 -22.29 3.45 -14.96
CA GLN A 3 -21.94 4.60 -15.83
C GLN A 3 -21.00 4.18 -16.98
N PRO A 4 -21.49 3.47 -18.02
CA PRO A 4 -20.66 3.08 -19.16
C PRO A 4 -20.05 4.31 -19.85
N GLY A 5 -18.74 4.28 -20.13
CA GLY A 5 -18.01 5.35 -20.83
C GLY A 5 -17.30 6.38 -19.94
N SER A 6 -17.50 6.35 -18.62
CA SER A 6 -16.80 7.24 -17.66
C SER A 6 -15.32 6.87 -17.40
N THR A 7 -14.87 5.73 -17.92
CA THR A 7 -13.54 5.16 -17.66
C THR A 7 -12.72 5.07 -18.94
N GLU A 8 -11.59 5.78 -18.98
CA GLU A 8 -10.64 5.70 -20.08
C GLU A 8 -9.79 4.42 -20.02
N LEU A 9 -9.34 4.03 -18.82
CA LEU A 9 -8.56 2.82 -18.58
C LEU A 9 -9.26 1.92 -17.57
N TRP A 10 -9.14 0.60 -17.73
CA TRP A 10 -9.51 -0.38 -16.70
C TRP A 10 -8.25 -0.97 -16.08
N PHE A 11 -8.08 -0.72 -14.79
CA PHE A 11 -6.97 -1.19 -14.00
C PHE A 11 -7.21 -2.61 -13.48
N GLN A 12 -6.16 -3.42 -13.45
CA GLN A 12 -6.14 -4.70 -12.74
C GLN A 12 -4.70 -5.13 -12.41
N SER A 13 -4.43 -5.55 -11.19
CA SER A 13 -3.20 -6.30 -10.86
C SER A 13 -3.33 -7.75 -11.36
N ILE A 14 -2.28 -8.29 -11.97
CA ILE A 14 -2.28 -9.66 -12.53
C ILE A 14 -1.09 -10.49 -12.06
N ALA A 15 -1.26 -11.81 -12.05
CA ALA A 15 -0.24 -12.79 -11.73
C ALA A 15 0.12 -13.69 -12.93
N GLY A 16 1.21 -14.45 -12.82
CA GLY A 16 1.75 -15.31 -13.88
C GLY A 16 1.00 -16.62 -14.09
N ASN A 17 0.06 -16.97 -13.21
CA ASN A 17 -0.72 -18.22 -13.29
C ASN A 17 -2.14 -18.11 -12.72
N ASP A 18 -2.99 -19.09 -13.03
CA ASP A 18 -4.41 -19.08 -12.66
C ASP A 18 -4.64 -19.12 -11.15
N THR A 19 -3.86 -19.91 -10.42
CA THR A 19 -3.98 -20.00 -8.95
C THR A 19 -3.62 -18.68 -8.27
N ALA A 20 -2.59 -17.99 -8.74
CA ALA A 20 -2.21 -16.68 -8.23
C ALA A 20 -3.21 -15.58 -8.62
N ASN A 21 -3.75 -15.60 -9.84
CA ASN A 21 -4.80 -14.67 -10.25
C ASN A 21 -6.10 -14.84 -9.44
N ALA A 22 -6.41 -16.06 -8.99
CA ALA A 22 -7.57 -16.33 -8.15
C ALA A 22 -7.50 -15.60 -6.80
N THR A 23 -6.30 -15.34 -6.27
CA THR A 23 -6.11 -14.49 -5.06
C THR A 23 -6.60 -13.06 -5.27
N PHE A 24 -6.59 -12.58 -6.50
CA PHE A 24 -7.13 -11.27 -6.88
C PHE A 24 -8.59 -11.32 -7.36
N ASP A 25 -9.27 -12.47 -7.22
CA ASP A 25 -10.58 -12.77 -7.83
C ASP A 25 -10.61 -12.55 -9.36
N VAL A 26 -9.47 -12.78 -10.02
CA VAL A 26 -9.32 -12.64 -11.47
C VAL A 26 -9.33 -14.00 -12.15
N THR A 27 -10.10 -14.11 -13.24
CA THR A 27 -10.04 -15.27 -14.15
C THR A 27 -9.75 -14.80 -15.57
N ILE A 28 -9.15 -15.68 -16.39
CA ILE A 28 -8.92 -15.41 -17.81
C ILE A 28 -10.22 -15.01 -18.51
N GLU A 29 -11.33 -15.71 -18.21
CA GLU A 29 -12.64 -15.42 -18.80
C GLU A 29 -13.13 -14.01 -18.44
N LYS A 30 -13.05 -13.61 -17.16
CA LYS A 30 -13.38 -12.24 -16.74
C LYS A 30 -12.57 -11.23 -17.53
N MET A 31 -11.24 -11.41 -17.61
CA MET A 31 -10.34 -10.48 -18.30
C MET A 31 -10.57 -10.37 -19.81
N VAL A 32 -10.82 -11.50 -20.48
CA VAL A 32 -11.19 -11.51 -21.91
C VAL A 32 -12.55 -10.82 -22.12
N GLY A 33 -13.52 -11.10 -21.24
CA GLY A 33 -14.82 -10.45 -21.28
C GLY A 33 -14.72 -8.94 -21.10
N TYR A 34 -13.87 -8.47 -20.18
CA TYR A 34 -13.58 -7.05 -19.99
C TYR A 34 -12.90 -6.44 -21.24
N ALA A 35 -11.83 -7.06 -21.73
CA ALA A 35 -11.06 -6.57 -22.88
C ALA A 35 -11.94 -6.38 -24.13
N ARG A 36 -12.87 -7.32 -24.41
CA ARG A 36 -13.81 -7.25 -25.54
C ARG A 36 -14.80 -6.08 -25.47
N ARG A 37 -15.10 -5.57 -24.27
CA ARG A 37 -16.01 -4.43 -24.08
C ARG A 37 -15.33 -3.07 -24.29
N ARG A 38 -14.00 -3.01 -24.37
CA ARG A 38 -13.26 -1.75 -24.51
C ARG A 38 -13.25 -1.30 -25.97
N GLN A 39 -13.79 -0.10 -26.23
CA GLN A 39 -13.87 0.49 -27.58
C GLN A 39 -13.15 1.87 -27.69
N GLY A 40 -12.82 2.52 -26.57
CA GLY A 40 -12.16 3.84 -26.55
C GLY A 40 -10.65 3.79 -26.84
N ARG A 41 -10.01 4.93 -27.12
CA ARG A 41 -8.55 5.03 -27.43
C ARG A 41 -7.66 4.30 -26.40
N PHE A 42 -8.07 4.35 -25.13
CA PHE A 42 -7.44 3.71 -24.00
C PHE A 42 -8.19 2.42 -23.64
N GLY A 43 -7.42 1.36 -23.35
CA GLY A 43 -7.95 0.02 -23.12
C GLY A 43 -7.81 -0.42 -21.68
N LEU A 44 -6.65 -0.98 -21.37
CA LEU A 44 -6.34 -1.70 -20.14
C LEU A 44 -5.12 -1.05 -19.47
N TYR A 45 -5.07 -1.12 -18.15
CA TYR A 45 -3.92 -0.77 -17.34
C TYR A 45 -3.61 -1.94 -16.41
N PHE A 46 -2.39 -2.47 -16.50
CA PHE A 46 -1.96 -3.61 -15.70
C PHE A 46 -0.80 -3.24 -14.80
N GLU A 47 -0.89 -3.66 -13.53
CA GLU A 47 0.25 -3.70 -12.62
C GLU A 47 0.71 -5.14 -12.42
N THR A 48 2.02 -5.31 -12.49
CA THR A 48 2.72 -6.57 -12.27
C THR A 48 3.80 -6.36 -11.20
N GLY A 49 4.69 -7.33 -11.01
CA GLY A 49 5.55 -7.35 -9.83
C GLY A 49 6.25 -8.68 -9.70
N GLN A 50 7.56 -8.70 -9.92
CA GLN A 50 8.36 -9.87 -9.55
C GLN A 50 8.14 -10.21 -8.07
N GLY A 51 7.89 -11.48 -7.78
CA GLY A 51 7.64 -11.99 -6.43
C GLY A 51 6.17 -12.16 -6.06
N ALA A 52 5.22 -11.56 -6.78
CA ALA A 52 3.79 -11.68 -6.46
C ALA A 52 3.30 -13.14 -6.41
N ASP A 53 3.68 -13.96 -7.38
CA ASP A 53 3.31 -15.38 -7.42
C ASP A 53 3.95 -16.18 -6.26
N PHE A 54 5.20 -15.86 -5.93
CA PHE A 54 5.96 -16.50 -4.84
C PHE A 54 5.41 -16.15 -3.45
N THR A 55 5.17 -14.87 -3.18
CA THR A 55 4.66 -14.44 -1.86
C THR A 55 3.24 -14.92 -1.59
N ASN A 56 2.49 -15.28 -2.63
CA ASN A 56 1.18 -15.92 -2.52
C ASN A 56 1.25 -17.46 -2.52
N GLY A 57 2.44 -18.07 -2.56
CA GLY A 57 2.62 -19.53 -2.52
C GLY A 57 2.22 -20.26 -3.81
N HIS A 58 2.30 -19.57 -4.94
CA HIS A 58 1.89 -20.05 -6.26
C HIS A 58 3.03 -19.96 -7.29
N ASP A 59 4.29 -20.07 -6.85
CA ASP A 59 5.47 -20.07 -7.72
C ASP A 59 5.66 -21.40 -8.47
N HIS A 60 5.12 -22.51 -7.94
CA HIS A 60 5.22 -23.84 -8.54
C HIS A 60 6.68 -24.27 -8.86
N GLY A 61 7.66 -23.78 -8.10
CA GLY A 61 9.08 -24.08 -8.29
C GLY A 61 9.77 -23.31 -9.44
N PHE A 62 9.09 -22.34 -10.06
CA PHE A 62 9.70 -21.45 -11.05
C PHE A 62 10.19 -20.16 -10.41
N ASP A 63 11.21 -19.55 -11.02
CA ASP A 63 11.73 -18.26 -10.57
C ASP A 63 10.78 -17.09 -10.87
N MET A 64 11.03 -15.97 -10.21
CA MET A 64 10.18 -14.78 -10.30
C MET A 64 10.17 -14.14 -11.69
N VAL A 65 11.30 -14.19 -12.41
CA VAL A 65 11.46 -13.57 -13.74
C VAL A 65 10.60 -14.31 -14.77
N LEU A 66 10.54 -15.64 -14.68
CA LEU A 66 9.68 -16.44 -15.55
C LEU A 66 8.20 -16.11 -15.34
N HIS A 67 7.74 -16.00 -14.10
CA HIS A 67 6.35 -15.61 -13.81
C HIS A 67 6.03 -14.20 -14.29
N GLU A 68 6.96 -13.27 -14.11
CA GLU A 68 6.81 -11.90 -14.59
C GLU A 68 6.69 -11.83 -16.12
N SER A 69 7.55 -12.54 -16.85
CA SER A 69 7.46 -12.65 -18.31
C SER A 69 6.13 -13.22 -18.79
N ARG A 70 5.54 -14.17 -18.04
CA ARG A 70 4.23 -14.76 -18.36
C ARG A 70 3.10 -13.73 -18.25
N LYS A 71 3.15 -12.82 -17.26
CA LYS A 71 2.18 -11.73 -17.13
C LYS A 71 2.19 -10.84 -18.37
N TYR A 72 3.38 -10.57 -18.92
CA TYR A 72 3.51 -9.76 -20.14
C TYR A 72 2.95 -10.48 -21.37
N GLY A 73 3.23 -11.78 -21.52
CA GLY A 73 2.62 -12.60 -22.57
C GLY A 73 1.09 -12.62 -22.49
N PHE A 74 0.54 -12.73 -21.28
CA PHE A 74 -0.90 -12.67 -21.03
C PHE A 74 -1.49 -11.31 -21.41
N THR A 75 -0.89 -10.22 -20.95
CA THR A 75 -1.27 -8.83 -21.30
C THR A 75 -1.28 -8.61 -22.80
N ARG A 76 -0.24 -9.06 -23.53
CA ARG A 76 -0.18 -8.99 -24.98
C ARG A 76 -1.35 -9.71 -25.65
N GLN A 77 -1.70 -10.91 -25.16
CA GLN A 77 -2.83 -11.65 -25.72
C GLN A 77 -4.18 -10.97 -25.44
N LEU A 78 -4.38 -10.41 -24.24
CA LEU A 78 -5.59 -9.63 -23.95
C LEU A 78 -5.72 -8.41 -24.85
N ALA A 79 -4.60 -7.72 -25.09
CA ALA A 79 -4.56 -6.56 -25.95
C ALA A 79 -4.90 -6.90 -27.41
N ARG A 80 -4.42 -8.05 -27.91
CA ARG A 80 -4.82 -8.61 -29.22
C ARG A 80 -6.31 -8.96 -29.29
N ASN A 81 -6.86 -9.59 -28.25
CA ASN A 81 -8.28 -9.91 -28.17
C ASN A 81 -9.15 -8.64 -28.21
N MET A 82 -8.69 -7.56 -27.55
CA MET A 82 -9.35 -6.25 -27.60
C MET A 82 -9.30 -5.65 -29.01
N ALA A 83 -8.16 -5.69 -29.69
CA ALA A 83 -8.05 -5.21 -31.07
C ALA A 83 -8.98 -5.99 -32.01
N GLN A 84 -9.00 -7.32 -31.91
CA GLN A 84 -9.92 -8.17 -32.67
C GLN A 84 -11.39 -7.81 -32.42
N ALA A 85 -11.77 -7.55 -31.17
CA ALA A 85 -13.14 -7.16 -30.82
C ALA A 85 -13.54 -5.78 -31.38
N ARG A 86 -12.57 -4.93 -31.73
CA ARG A 86 -12.77 -3.63 -32.37
C ARG A 86 -12.75 -3.72 -33.90
N GLY A 87 -12.37 -4.87 -34.46
CA GLY A 87 -12.08 -4.99 -35.89
C GLY A 87 -10.82 -4.23 -36.33
N THR A 88 -9.93 -3.91 -35.38
CA THR A 88 -8.66 -3.21 -35.63
C THR A 88 -7.50 -4.20 -35.64
N ASP A 89 -6.45 -3.89 -36.38
CA ASP A 89 -5.22 -4.69 -36.36
C ASP A 89 -4.36 -4.35 -35.13
N TRP A 90 -3.85 -5.37 -34.46
CA TRP A 90 -3.01 -5.15 -33.27
C TRP A 90 -1.68 -4.49 -33.63
N ASP A 91 -1.10 -4.66 -34.81
CA ASP A 91 0.20 -4.07 -35.11
C ASP A 91 0.09 -2.63 -35.64
N THR A 92 -1.03 -2.26 -36.26
CA THR A 92 -1.22 -0.92 -36.85
C THR A 92 -2.18 0.00 -36.09
N GLU A 93 -3.18 -0.54 -35.39
CA GLU A 93 -4.27 0.23 -34.75
C GLU A 93 -4.51 -0.20 -33.30
N ARG A 94 -3.43 -0.11 -32.50
CA ARG A 94 -3.44 -0.49 -31.07
C ARG A 94 -4.28 0.47 -30.24
N ALA A 95 -5.17 -0.09 -29.43
CA ALA A 95 -5.59 0.61 -28.22
C ALA A 95 -4.42 0.68 -27.24
N TRP A 96 -4.30 1.80 -26.53
CA TRP A 96 -3.24 1.98 -25.55
C TRP A 96 -3.47 1.07 -24.35
N VAL A 97 -2.54 0.12 -24.16
CA VAL A 97 -2.45 -0.74 -22.98
C VAL A 97 -1.23 -0.30 -22.19
N HIS A 98 -1.47 0.19 -20.98
CA HIS A 98 -0.42 0.50 -20.03
C HIS A 98 -0.11 -0.74 -19.23
N LEU A 99 1.16 -0.97 -18.99
CA LEU A 99 1.67 -2.05 -18.18
C LEU A 99 2.85 -1.50 -17.40
N ASN A 100 2.85 -1.62 -16.08
CA ASN A 100 4.02 -1.38 -15.27
C ASN A 100 4.31 -2.55 -14.35
N ASP A 101 5.59 -2.86 -14.25
CA ASP A 101 6.10 -3.55 -13.08
C ASP A 101 6.16 -2.58 -11.90
N VAL A 102 5.93 -3.10 -10.70
CA VAL A 102 6.05 -2.38 -9.43
C VAL A 102 7.23 -2.99 -8.63
N ALA A 103 8.44 -2.60 -8.99
CA ALA A 103 9.68 -3.09 -8.41
C ALA A 103 9.85 -2.59 -6.97
N GLY A 104 9.95 -3.51 -6.00
CA GLY A 104 10.27 -3.18 -4.60
C GLY A 104 9.08 -2.88 -3.68
N PHE A 105 7.85 -3.14 -4.15
CA PHE A 105 6.62 -2.86 -3.40
C PHE A 105 6.32 -3.86 -2.27
N ILE A 106 6.80 -5.10 -2.44
CA ILE A 106 6.52 -6.19 -1.51
C ILE A 106 7.39 -6.03 -0.25
N GLY A 107 8.71 -6.12 -0.40
CA GLY A 107 9.66 -6.00 0.70
C GLY A 107 10.98 -6.76 0.50
N PRO A 108 11.83 -6.86 1.55
CA PRO A 108 13.15 -7.47 1.52
C PRO A 108 13.14 -9.00 1.33
N GLU A 109 11.97 -9.64 1.41
CA GLU A 109 11.79 -11.04 1.03
C GLU A 109 11.90 -11.27 -0.48
N VAL A 110 11.66 -10.23 -1.29
CA VAL A 110 11.82 -10.26 -2.76
C VAL A 110 13.13 -9.60 -3.17
N PHE A 111 13.38 -8.36 -2.73
CA PHE A 111 14.56 -7.58 -3.10
C PHE A 111 15.21 -6.95 -1.87
N ARG A 112 16.47 -7.30 -1.61
CA ARG A 112 17.23 -6.84 -0.43
C ARG A 112 18.09 -5.62 -0.71
N THR A 113 18.65 -5.52 -1.92
CA THR A 113 19.62 -4.47 -2.24
C THR A 113 19.17 -3.63 -3.43
N ARG A 114 19.66 -2.40 -3.50
CA ARG A 114 19.44 -1.51 -4.65
C ARG A 114 19.88 -2.11 -5.98
N GLU A 115 20.94 -2.92 -6.01
CA GLU A 115 21.40 -3.59 -7.23
C GLU A 115 20.39 -4.64 -7.72
N GLN A 116 19.71 -5.34 -6.81
CA GLN A 116 18.64 -6.25 -7.16
C GLN A 116 17.43 -5.52 -7.75
N LEU A 117 17.10 -4.33 -7.21
CA LEU A 117 16.05 -3.48 -7.78
C LEU A 117 16.40 -3.02 -9.20
N VAL A 118 17.62 -2.52 -9.43
CA VAL A 118 18.07 -2.14 -10.78
C VAL A 118 18.02 -3.34 -11.73
N ARG A 119 18.50 -4.50 -11.29
CA ARG A 119 18.44 -5.74 -12.08
C ARG A 119 17.00 -6.07 -12.48
N CYS A 120 16.07 -6.11 -11.52
CA CYS A 120 14.66 -6.38 -11.77
C CYS A 120 14.07 -5.42 -12.79
N CYS A 121 14.27 -4.11 -12.58
CA CYS A 121 13.77 -3.08 -13.49
C CYS A 121 14.29 -3.26 -14.92
N LEU A 122 15.58 -3.57 -15.08
CA LEU A 122 16.17 -3.78 -16.41
C LEU A 122 15.66 -5.07 -17.07
N GLU A 123 15.53 -6.17 -16.31
CA GLU A 123 14.93 -7.42 -16.78
C GLU A 123 13.51 -7.15 -17.30
N ASP A 124 12.70 -6.43 -16.53
CA ASP A 124 11.29 -6.18 -16.83
C ASP A 124 11.10 -5.22 -18.00
N ILE A 125 11.92 -4.16 -18.11
CA ILE A 125 11.95 -3.29 -19.30
C ILE A 125 12.24 -4.11 -20.56
N VAL A 126 13.26 -4.97 -20.52
CA VAL A 126 13.64 -5.79 -21.68
C VAL A 126 12.52 -6.76 -22.04
N MET A 127 11.99 -7.50 -21.06
CA MET A 127 10.93 -8.48 -21.29
C MET A 127 9.65 -7.81 -21.82
N GLY A 128 9.19 -6.71 -21.22
CA GLY A 128 8.01 -5.98 -21.69
C GLY A 128 8.16 -5.46 -23.12
N LYS A 129 9.34 -4.90 -23.46
CA LYS A 129 9.65 -4.46 -24.82
C LYS A 129 9.71 -5.61 -25.83
N LEU A 130 10.29 -6.75 -25.45
CA LEU A 130 10.32 -7.96 -26.30
C LEU A 130 8.92 -8.53 -26.56
N HIS A 131 7.99 -8.37 -25.62
CA HIS A 131 6.57 -8.67 -25.82
C HIS A 131 5.82 -7.61 -26.64
N GLY A 132 6.47 -6.50 -26.99
CA GLY A 132 5.91 -5.42 -27.80
C GLY A 132 4.93 -4.54 -27.03
N LEU A 133 5.11 -4.40 -25.71
CA LEU A 133 4.25 -3.64 -24.81
C LEU A 133 4.84 -2.28 -24.44
N THR A 134 3.97 -1.32 -24.14
CA THR A 134 4.34 -0.02 -23.58
C THR A 134 4.59 -0.17 -22.08
N ILE A 135 5.77 -0.67 -21.71
CA ILE A 135 6.10 -0.95 -20.31
C ILE A 135 6.68 0.29 -19.59
N GLY A 136 6.05 0.67 -18.48
CA GLY A 136 6.58 1.60 -17.49
C GLY A 136 7.03 0.87 -16.23
N LEU A 137 7.47 1.63 -15.23
CA LEU A 137 7.88 1.10 -13.93
C LEU A 137 7.36 1.98 -12.79
N ASP A 138 6.98 1.37 -11.69
CA ASP A 138 7.04 2.00 -10.38
C ASP A 138 8.30 1.49 -9.66
N VAL A 139 9.35 2.31 -9.62
CA VAL A 139 10.61 1.97 -8.94
C VAL A 139 10.51 2.43 -7.51
N CYS A 140 10.42 1.46 -6.61
CA CYS A 140 9.99 1.76 -5.27
C CYS A 140 10.71 0.93 -4.21
N SER A 141 10.51 1.32 -2.96
CA SER A 141 11.04 0.60 -1.81
C SER A 141 10.08 0.74 -0.65
N THR A 142 9.78 -0.38 -0.02
CA THR A 142 9.16 -0.34 1.31
C THR A 142 10.14 0.19 2.36
N LEU A 143 9.62 0.74 3.45
CA LEU A 143 10.45 1.35 4.49
C LEU A 143 11.31 0.36 5.29
N HIS A 144 11.02 -0.94 5.20
CA HIS A 144 11.76 -2.00 5.88
C HIS A 144 12.80 -2.70 4.99
N MET A 145 12.97 -2.25 3.74
CA MET A 145 14.11 -2.63 2.90
C MET A 145 15.35 -1.80 3.25
N ASP A 146 16.54 -2.33 2.98
CA ASP A 146 17.81 -1.60 3.10
C ASP A 146 18.10 -0.78 1.84
N VAL A 147 17.13 0.05 1.46
CA VAL A 147 17.19 0.96 0.32
C VAL A 147 16.78 2.33 0.81
N THR A 148 17.69 3.30 0.63
CA THR A 148 17.51 4.69 1.05
C THR A 148 16.86 5.54 -0.05
N LEU A 149 16.51 6.79 0.28
CA LEU A 149 16.06 7.76 -0.72
C LEU A 149 17.12 8.01 -1.81
N ASP A 150 18.40 8.10 -1.41
CA ASP A 150 19.52 8.28 -2.34
C ASP A 150 19.74 7.02 -3.21
N ASP A 151 19.51 5.82 -2.64
CA ASP A 151 19.58 4.58 -3.42
C ASP A 151 18.47 4.50 -4.47
N LEU A 152 17.26 4.98 -4.15
CA LEU A 152 16.19 5.08 -5.16
C LEU A 152 16.57 6.06 -6.27
N ASP A 153 17.14 7.22 -5.93
CA ASP A 153 17.64 8.17 -6.94
C ASP A 153 18.70 7.54 -7.83
N TRP A 154 19.62 6.79 -7.24
CA TRP A 154 20.62 6.03 -7.98
C TRP A 154 19.99 4.97 -8.88
N CYS A 155 19.03 4.19 -8.39
CA CYS A 155 18.31 3.18 -9.16
C CYS A 155 17.67 3.79 -10.42
N LEU A 156 16.97 4.92 -10.25
CA LEU A 156 16.34 5.66 -11.33
C LEU A 156 17.34 6.11 -12.41
N GLU A 157 18.52 6.56 -12.00
CA GLU A 157 19.60 6.94 -12.92
C GLU A 157 20.18 5.73 -13.68
N GLN A 158 20.29 4.57 -13.03
CA GLN A 158 20.79 3.35 -13.67
C GLN A 158 19.82 2.81 -14.74
N ILE A 159 18.51 2.94 -14.52
CA ILE A 159 17.50 2.39 -15.44
C ILE A 159 17.12 3.35 -16.56
N ALA A 160 17.31 4.67 -16.38
CA ALA A 160 16.92 5.68 -17.36
C ALA A 160 17.50 5.45 -18.78
N PRO A 161 18.77 5.01 -18.96
CA PRO A 161 19.30 4.67 -20.28
C PRO A 161 18.55 3.55 -21.01
N ALA A 162 17.90 2.63 -20.28
CA ALA A 162 17.05 1.58 -20.87
C ALA A 162 15.70 2.13 -21.38
N ASN A 163 15.42 3.41 -21.12
CA ASN A 163 14.29 4.18 -21.64
C ASN A 163 12.93 3.51 -21.38
N PRO A 164 12.52 3.36 -20.11
CA PRO A 164 11.16 2.91 -19.78
C PRO A 164 10.13 3.88 -20.37
N ALA A 165 8.96 3.38 -20.77
CA ALA A 165 7.95 4.22 -21.43
C ALA A 165 7.39 5.33 -20.52
N TYR A 166 7.29 5.03 -19.22
CA TYR A 166 6.94 5.98 -18.16
C TYR A 166 7.49 5.47 -16.83
N LEU A 167 7.57 6.37 -15.84
CA LEU A 167 7.75 6.01 -14.44
C LEU A 167 6.55 6.55 -13.66
N MET A 168 6.06 5.79 -12.69
CA MET A 168 5.09 6.30 -11.71
C MET A 168 5.77 7.34 -10.83
N ALA A 169 5.00 8.31 -10.32
CA ALA A 169 5.53 9.27 -9.36
C ALA A 169 4.48 9.83 -8.42
N LEU A 170 4.96 10.26 -7.25
CA LEU A 170 4.21 10.95 -6.22
C LEU A 170 4.73 12.38 -6.00
N PRO A 171 3.95 13.26 -5.36
CA PRO A 171 4.39 14.63 -5.12
C PRO A 171 5.70 14.77 -4.34
N THR A 172 5.99 13.81 -3.46
CA THR A 172 7.06 13.90 -2.45
C THR A 172 7.78 12.58 -2.21
N LYS A 173 7.77 11.67 -3.20
CA LYS A 173 8.30 10.28 -3.16
C LYS A 173 7.58 9.34 -2.19
N ILE A 174 7.01 9.84 -1.10
CA ILE A 174 6.38 9.03 -0.06
C ILE A 174 4.89 8.84 -0.37
N ASP A 175 4.44 7.58 -0.36
CA ASP A 175 3.01 7.25 -0.33
C ASP A 175 2.55 7.06 1.13
N PRO A 176 1.75 7.99 1.69
CA PRO A 176 1.29 7.87 3.06
C PRO A 176 0.25 6.77 3.26
N MET A 177 -0.42 6.30 2.21
CA MET A 177 -1.47 5.28 2.30
C MET A 177 -0.89 3.87 2.11
N LEU A 178 -0.02 3.69 1.12
CA LEU A 178 0.63 2.40 0.83
C LEU A 178 1.88 2.15 1.68
N GLY A 179 2.43 3.20 2.31
CA GLY A 179 3.57 3.08 3.23
C GLY A 179 4.87 2.68 2.54
N TYR A 180 5.11 3.24 1.34
CA TYR A 180 6.29 2.97 0.53
C TYR A 180 6.84 4.25 -0.09
N LEU A 181 8.06 4.14 -0.62
CA LEU A 181 8.81 5.20 -1.30
C LEU A 181 8.84 4.89 -2.79
N THR A 182 8.62 5.88 -3.64
CA THR A 182 8.71 5.78 -5.10
C THR A 182 9.35 7.05 -5.69
N THR A 183 9.39 7.16 -7.00
CA THR A 183 9.79 8.35 -7.76
C THR A 183 8.95 9.57 -7.34
N GLY A 184 9.59 10.73 -7.26
CA GLY A 184 8.98 12.03 -7.04
C GLY A 184 8.79 12.81 -8.34
N TYR A 185 7.93 13.84 -8.33
CA TYR A 185 7.77 14.72 -9.49
C TYR A 185 9.09 15.40 -9.91
N GLN A 186 9.91 15.80 -8.94
CA GLN A 186 11.21 16.43 -9.18
C GLN A 186 12.23 15.46 -9.79
N ASP A 187 12.11 14.15 -9.53
CA ASP A 187 12.98 13.15 -10.15
C ASP A 187 12.72 13.08 -11.66
N HIS A 188 11.46 13.17 -12.09
CA HIS A 188 11.19 13.25 -13.52
C HIS A 188 11.83 14.47 -14.17
N VAL A 189 11.87 15.62 -13.48
CA VAL A 189 12.54 16.82 -13.99
C VAL A 189 14.05 16.56 -14.06
N ARG A 190 14.65 16.04 -12.99
CA ARG A 190 16.07 15.68 -12.92
C ARG A 190 16.49 14.70 -14.03
N LEU A 191 15.75 13.60 -14.19
CA LEU A 191 16.04 12.58 -15.20
C LEU A 191 15.90 13.14 -16.62
N ARG A 192 14.89 13.99 -16.87
CA ARG A 192 14.72 14.63 -18.18
C ARG A 192 15.87 15.58 -18.51
N GLU A 193 16.29 16.40 -17.55
CA GLU A 193 17.46 17.28 -17.69
C GLU A 193 18.74 16.48 -17.93
N GLN A 194 18.96 15.40 -17.17
CA GLN A 194 20.17 14.60 -17.22
C GLN A 194 20.30 13.77 -18.51
N PHE A 195 19.21 13.17 -18.98
CA PHE A 195 19.22 12.25 -20.13
C PHE A 195 18.67 12.87 -21.43
N GLY A 196 18.28 14.15 -21.40
CA GLY A 196 17.71 14.83 -22.58
C GLY A 196 16.34 14.29 -22.97
N PHE A 197 15.57 13.77 -22.01
CA PHE A 197 14.21 13.30 -22.27
C PHE A 197 13.21 14.45 -22.23
N HIS A 198 12.15 14.32 -23.01
CA HIS A 198 11.05 15.26 -23.04
C HIS A 198 9.73 14.56 -22.73
N VAL A 199 8.80 15.32 -22.17
CA VAL A 199 7.40 14.89 -22.13
C VAL A 199 6.89 14.81 -23.57
N ASN A 200 5.91 13.95 -23.85
CA ASN A 200 5.34 13.88 -25.20
C ASN A 200 4.86 15.25 -25.70
N ASP A 201 4.90 15.45 -27.03
CA ASP A 201 4.65 16.75 -27.66
C ASP A 201 3.30 17.37 -27.29
N GLY A 202 2.26 16.53 -27.17
CA GLY A 202 0.92 17.00 -26.79
C GLY A 202 0.88 17.59 -25.39
N MET A 203 1.52 16.93 -24.43
CA MET A 203 1.63 17.42 -23.06
C MET A 203 2.59 18.61 -22.95
N TRP A 204 3.68 18.60 -23.71
CA TRP A 204 4.61 19.74 -23.78
C TRP A 204 3.91 21.00 -24.28
N LYS A 205 3.12 20.88 -25.35
CA LYS A 205 2.26 21.97 -25.84
C LYS A 205 1.25 22.42 -24.80
N PHE A 206 0.61 21.48 -24.10
CA PHE A 206 -0.32 21.81 -23.02
C PHE A 206 0.37 22.62 -21.90
N PHE A 207 1.58 22.25 -21.51
CA PHE A 207 2.37 23.02 -20.55
C PHE A 207 2.74 24.43 -21.03
N MET A 208 3.03 24.61 -22.32
CA MET A 208 3.20 25.94 -22.91
C MET A 208 1.91 26.76 -22.90
N GLU A 209 0.78 26.15 -23.23
CA GLU A 209 -0.54 26.82 -23.17
C GLU A 209 -0.95 27.16 -21.73
N LEU A 210 -0.48 26.39 -20.75
CA LEU A 210 -0.65 26.73 -19.32
C LEU A 210 0.31 27.84 -18.89
N GLY A 211 1.33 28.20 -19.68
CA GLY A 211 2.33 29.18 -19.32
C GLY A 211 3.32 28.72 -18.24
N VAL A 212 3.41 27.39 -17.99
CA VAL A 212 4.42 26.82 -17.07
C VAL A 212 5.77 26.61 -17.77
N ILE A 213 5.75 26.47 -19.09
CA ILE A 213 6.91 26.43 -19.98
C ILE A 213 6.77 27.57 -21.00
N ASP A 214 7.85 28.27 -21.35
CA ASP A 214 7.83 29.31 -22.37
C ASP A 214 8.01 28.76 -23.80
N SER A 215 7.93 29.64 -24.81
CA SER A 215 8.13 29.26 -26.21
C SER A 215 9.56 28.81 -26.55
N GLY A 216 10.54 29.12 -25.67
CA GLY A 216 11.91 28.65 -25.76
C GLY A 216 12.13 27.29 -25.10
N GLY A 217 11.11 26.71 -24.47
CA GLY A 217 11.19 25.42 -23.77
C GLY A 217 11.69 25.52 -22.33
N ASN A 218 11.78 26.73 -21.76
CA ASN A 218 12.29 26.93 -20.40
C ASN A 218 11.15 27.07 -19.37
N PRO A 219 11.37 26.62 -18.11
CA PRO A 219 10.49 26.91 -16.99
C PRO A 219 10.22 28.41 -16.81
N THR A 220 8.96 28.79 -16.61
CA THR A 220 8.58 30.18 -16.28
C THR A 220 8.51 30.39 -14.76
N GLN A 221 8.13 31.61 -14.33
CA GLN A 221 7.80 31.90 -12.93
C GLN A 221 6.64 31.05 -12.36
N HIS A 222 5.85 30.40 -13.22
CA HIS A 222 4.73 29.55 -12.83
C HIS A 222 5.10 28.06 -12.76
N PHE A 223 6.35 27.69 -13.06
CA PHE A 223 6.79 26.32 -12.93
C PHE A 223 6.77 25.88 -11.46
N GLY A 224 6.14 24.74 -11.17
CA GLY A 224 5.95 24.27 -9.80
C GLY A 224 4.88 25.02 -9.01
N ASP A 225 4.06 25.88 -9.64
CA ASP A 225 2.95 26.57 -8.99
C ASP A 225 1.61 25.82 -9.23
N PRO A 226 1.13 25.00 -8.28
CA PRO A 226 -0.14 24.30 -8.44
C PRO A 226 -1.36 25.25 -8.45
N LEU A 227 -1.28 26.42 -7.82
CA LEU A 227 -2.39 27.39 -7.81
C LEU A 227 -2.57 28.03 -9.18
N TRP A 228 -1.46 28.32 -9.85
CA TRP A 228 -1.50 28.79 -11.24
C TRP A 228 -2.13 27.74 -12.17
N VAL A 229 -1.69 26.48 -12.08
CA VAL A 229 -2.26 25.39 -12.89
C VAL A 229 -3.76 25.22 -12.61
N TYR A 230 -4.18 25.29 -11.34
CA TYR A 230 -5.59 25.25 -10.96
C TYR A 230 -6.40 26.41 -11.57
N LEU A 231 -5.88 27.64 -11.50
CA LEU A 231 -6.50 28.81 -12.12
C LEU A 231 -6.68 28.61 -13.63
N GLN A 232 -5.62 28.18 -14.32
CA GLN A 232 -5.63 27.93 -15.75
C GLN A 232 -6.59 26.81 -16.15
N TYR A 233 -6.74 25.78 -15.32
CA TYR A 233 -7.74 24.73 -15.48
C TYR A 233 -9.17 25.29 -15.35
N CYS A 234 -9.48 26.03 -14.29
CA CYS A 234 -10.80 26.64 -14.10
C CYS A 234 -11.18 27.57 -15.27
N ARG A 235 -10.23 28.36 -15.78
CA ARG A 235 -10.48 29.23 -16.93
C ARG A 235 -10.80 28.45 -18.20
N ARG A 236 -10.12 27.33 -18.45
CA ARG A 236 -10.46 26.40 -19.56
C ARG A 236 -11.83 25.77 -19.39
N GLN A 237 -12.26 25.51 -18.15
CA GLN A 237 -13.62 25.05 -17.82
C GLN A 237 -14.66 26.19 -17.85
N SER A 238 -14.31 27.37 -18.39
CA SER A 238 -15.19 28.53 -18.50
C SER A 238 -15.72 29.07 -17.16
N ASP A 239 -15.01 28.84 -16.06
CA ASP A 239 -15.34 29.38 -14.74
C ASP A 239 -15.41 30.91 -14.79
N LYS A 240 -16.46 31.48 -14.18
CA LYS A 240 -16.79 32.92 -14.21
C LYS A 240 -16.41 33.66 -12.92
N ARG A 241 -15.97 32.96 -11.88
CA ARG A 241 -15.46 33.57 -10.64
C ARG A 241 -14.25 34.47 -10.94
N SER A 242 -13.95 35.45 -10.08
CA SER A 242 -12.73 36.25 -10.24
C SER A 242 -11.48 35.40 -10.04
N ASP A 243 -10.32 35.84 -10.56
CA ASP A 243 -9.05 35.12 -10.32
C ASP A 243 -8.76 35.00 -8.82
N ALA A 244 -9.06 36.05 -8.05
CA ALA A 244 -8.89 36.07 -6.61
C ALA A 244 -9.72 35.00 -5.91
N ASP A 245 -10.99 34.82 -6.31
CA ASP A 245 -11.88 33.80 -5.72
C ASP A 245 -11.40 32.38 -6.03
N ILE A 246 -10.93 32.13 -7.26
CA ILE A 246 -10.41 30.82 -7.66
C ILE A 246 -9.14 30.49 -6.89
N LEU A 247 -8.21 31.45 -6.79
CA LEU A 247 -6.97 31.28 -6.04
C LEU A 247 -7.24 31.10 -4.54
N ALA A 248 -8.21 31.80 -3.96
CA ALA A 248 -8.63 31.60 -2.58
C ALA A 248 -9.17 30.19 -2.34
N ALA A 249 -10.04 29.70 -3.23
CA ALA A 249 -10.53 28.31 -3.17
C ALA A 249 -9.40 27.28 -3.33
N GLY A 250 -8.46 27.51 -4.25
CA GLY A 250 -7.30 26.63 -4.42
C GLY A 250 -6.40 26.58 -3.18
N LYS A 251 -6.16 27.72 -2.53
CA LYS A 251 -5.40 27.80 -1.27
C LYS A 251 -6.08 27.02 -0.15
N GLN A 252 -7.41 27.14 -0.05
CA GLN A 252 -8.18 26.37 0.92
C GLN A 252 -8.03 24.87 0.67
N GLN A 253 -8.16 24.40 -0.58
CA GLN A 253 -7.97 22.98 -0.92
C GLN A 253 -6.56 22.48 -0.60
N LEU A 254 -5.52 23.27 -0.92
CA LEU A 254 -4.15 22.91 -0.56
C LEU A 254 -3.96 22.81 0.96
N SER A 255 -4.59 23.70 1.74
CA SER A 255 -4.59 23.61 3.20
C SER A 255 -5.26 22.33 3.67
N GLU A 256 -6.47 22.03 3.18
CA GLU A 256 -7.22 20.83 3.55
C GLU A 256 -6.47 19.54 3.21
N ILE A 257 -5.77 19.50 2.07
CA ILE A 257 -4.93 18.36 1.69
C ILE A 257 -3.74 18.23 2.66
N ARG A 258 -3.10 19.35 3.00
CA ARG A 258 -1.97 19.37 3.91
C ARG A 258 -2.36 18.99 5.34
N ASP A 259 -3.53 19.44 5.80
CA ASP A 259 -4.10 19.13 7.12
C ASP A 259 -4.43 17.63 7.25
N ARG A 260 -4.60 16.92 6.12
CA ARG A 260 -4.76 15.46 6.06
C ARG A 260 -3.42 14.71 5.92
N GLY A 261 -2.29 15.37 6.08
CA GLY A 261 -0.96 14.75 6.04
C GLY A 261 -0.44 14.46 4.63
N VAL A 262 -1.07 15.00 3.57
CA VAL A 262 -0.57 14.82 2.20
C VAL A 262 0.30 16.01 1.81
N PHE A 263 1.55 15.70 1.50
CA PHE A 263 2.56 16.69 1.17
C PHE A 263 2.51 17.00 -0.34
N ILE A 264 2.27 18.26 -0.69
CA ILE A 264 2.29 18.74 -2.09
C ILE A 264 3.46 19.69 -2.28
N ALA A 265 4.26 19.45 -3.33
CA ALA A 265 5.29 20.39 -3.75
C ALA A 265 4.68 21.71 -4.25
N GLN A 266 5.08 22.80 -3.61
CA GLN A 266 4.75 24.17 -4.01
C GLN A 266 6.07 24.90 -4.25
N GLY A 267 6.35 25.20 -5.52
CA GLY A 267 7.65 25.69 -5.97
C GLY A 267 8.72 24.60 -6.01
N TYR A 268 9.97 25.03 -5.99
CA TYR A 268 11.16 24.17 -6.08
C TYR A 268 12.33 24.78 -5.29
N GLY A 269 13.45 24.05 -5.22
CA GLY A 269 14.68 24.45 -4.55
C GLY A 269 15.48 25.48 -5.36
N ALA A 270 16.81 25.33 -5.41
CA ALA A 270 17.64 26.22 -6.23
C ALA A 270 17.44 25.95 -7.73
N ARG A 271 16.98 24.74 -8.08
CA ARG A 271 16.68 24.31 -9.45
C ARG A 271 15.29 23.67 -9.52
N PRO A 272 14.62 23.67 -10.69
CA PRO A 272 13.33 23.00 -10.90
C PRO A 272 13.32 21.51 -10.54
N SER A 273 14.46 20.84 -10.67
CA SER A 273 14.69 19.44 -10.31
C SER A 273 14.89 19.20 -8.80
N GLU A 274 14.79 20.23 -7.96
CA GLU A 274 14.98 20.12 -6.51
C GLU A 274 13.70 20.44 -5.75
N LEU A 275 13.42 19.69 -4.69
CA LEU A 275 12.38 20.03 -3.73
C LEU A 275 12.75 21.30 -2.95
N ALA A 276 11.74 22.09 -2.58
CA ALA A 276 11.95 23.21 -1.67
C ALA A 276 12.58 22.71 -0.34
N PRO A 277 13.57 23.41 0.24
CA PRO A 277 14.34 22.91 1.40
C PRO A 277 13.49 22.48 2.59
N LYS A 278 12.44 23.24 2.91
CA LYS A 278 11.51 22.91 4.00
C LYS A 278 10.80 21.58 3.73
N LEU A 279 10.27 21.39 2.53
CA LEU A 279 9.56 20.18 2.15
C LEU A 279 10.49 18.97 2.12
N ARG A 280 11.72 19.14 1.62
CA ARG A 280 12.77 18.10 1.68
C ARG A 280 13.04 17.67 3.13
N ALA A 281 13.16 18.62 4.05
CA ALA A 281 13.40 18.31 5.47
C ALA A 281 12.23 17.56 6.12
N GLU A 282 10.99 17.88 5.73
CA GLU A 282 9.79 17.17 6.21
C GLU A 282 9.75 15.71 5.70
N ILE A 283 10.06 15.49 4.42
CA ILE A 283 10.13 14.14 3.81
C ILE A 283 11.24 13.32 4.48
N GLU A 284 12.42 13.91 4.69
CA GLU A 284 13.53 13.26 5.37
C GLU A 284 13.16 12.88 6.81
N HIS A 285 12.46 13.75 7.52
CA HIS A 285 11.98 13.45 8.86
C HIS A 285 11.05 12.23 8.88
N ILE A 286 10.07 12.16 7.97
CA ILE A 286 9.16 11.01 7.85
C ILE A 286 9.94 9.73 7.55
N TYR A 287 10.90 9.80 6.62
CA TYR A 287 11.74 8.67 6.27
C TYR A 287 12.54 8.16 7.49
N GLN A 288 13.24 9.04 8.20
CA GLN A 288 14.06 8.69 9.36
C GLN A 288 13.23 8.13 10.51
N ASP A 289 12.09 8.76 10.79
CA ASP A 289 11.15 8.30 11.80
C ASP A 289 10.57 6.92 11.44
N SER A 290 10.21 6.72 10.17
CA SER A 290 9.73 5.43 9.68
C SER A 290 10.79 4.33 9.80
N LYS A 291 12.05 4.63 9.47
CA LYS A 291 13.17 3.69 9.67
C LYS A 291 13.34 3.32 11.14
N ARG A 292 13.20 4.29 12.05
CA ARG A 292 13.20 4.02 13.49
C ARG A 292 12.02 3.13 13.91
N CYS A 293 10.79 3.43 13.48
CA CYS A 293 9.59 2.65 13.79
C CYS A 293 9.74 1.16 13.44
N ILE A 294 10.38 0.85 12.30
CA ILE A 294 10.61 -0.53 11.86
C ILE A 294 11.50 -1.31 12.83
N TRP A 295 12.49 -0.68 13.46
CA TRP A 295 13.53 -1.39 14.23
C TRP A 295 13.35 -1.33 15.73
N VAL A 296 12.51 -0.42 16.25
CA VAL A 296 12.18 -0.39 17.67
C VAL A 296 11.31 -1.60 18.04
N GLU A 297 11.62 -2.21 19.16
CA GLU A 297 10.81 -3.25 19.81
C GLU A 297 10.06 -2.65 21.01
N TRP A 298 8.97 -3.29 21.43
CA TRP A 298 8.31 -2.92 22.68
C TRP A 298 9.23 -3.13 23.88
N ARG A 299 9.28 -2.11 24.74
CA ARG A 299 10.00 -2.19 26.00
C ARG A 299 9.20 -3.03 27.00
N ASP A 300 9.88 -3.78 27.86
CA ASP A 300 9.20 -4.63 28.84
C ASP A 300 8.35 -3.81 29.83
N ASP A 301 8.79 -2.59 30.20
CA ASP A 301 8.02 -1.68 31.05
C ASP A 301 6.70 -1.23 30.41
N PHE A 302 6.64 -1.13 29.09
CA PHE A 302 5.40 -0.86 28.37
C PHE A 302 4.48 -2.08 28.36
N ILE A 303 5.03 -3.27 28.12
CA ILE A 303 4.25 -4.52 28.09
C ILE A 303 3.60 -4.78 29.45
N GLU A 304 4.32 -4.54 30.55
CA GLU A 304 3.81 -4.67 31.92
C GLU A 304 2.64 -3.73 32.24
N GLN A 305 2.50 -2.62 31.51
CA GLN A 305 1.39 -1.66 31.68
C GLN A 305 0.10 -2.11 30.95
N ILE A 306 0.18 -3.10 30.06
CA ILE A 306 -0.99 -3.62 29.35
C ILE A 306 -1.88 -4.38 30.35
N PRO A 307 -3.13 -3.94 30.59
CA PRO A 307 -4.00 -4.55 31.60
C PRO A 307 -4.29 -6.02 31.30
N ASP A 308 -4.12 -6.88 32.32
CA ASP A 308 -4.32 -8.32 32.26
C ASP A 308 -3.61 -8.98 31.06
N GLY A 309 -2.38 -8.51 30.78
CA GLY A 309 -1.57 -8.95 29.64
C GLY A 309 -1.12 -10.41 29.75
N LEU A 310 -1.49 -11.25 28.77
CA LEU A 310 -0.88 -12.56 28.55
C LEU A 310 0.15 -12.43 27.42
N VAL A 311 1.43 -12.40 27.77
CA VAL A 311 2.52 -12.30 26.80
C VAL A 311 2.77 -13.66 26.16
N VAL A 312 2.78 -13.68 24.83
CA VAL A 312 3.11 -14.84 24.00
C VAL A 312 4.11 -14.43 22.91
N GLU A 313 4.89 -15.40 22.44
CA GLU A 313 5.89 -15.22 21.39
C GLU A 313 5.47 -15.89 20.08
N SER A 314 5.80 -15.25 18.96
CA SER A 314 5.75 -15.87 17.64
C SER A 314 6.94 -16.80 17.41
N THR A 315 7.02 -17.44 16.24
CA THR A 315 8.19 -18.23 15.84
C THR A 315 9.35 -17.38 15.30
N SER A 316 9.21 -16.05 15.29
CA SER A 316 10.26 -15.15 14.81
C SER A 316 11.43 -15.09 15.78
N GLN A 317 12.65 -15.15 15.26
CA GLN A 317 13.89 -15.07 16.02
C GLN A 317 14.39 -13.61 16.10
N GLY A 318 13.65 -12.79 16.83
CA GLY A 318 13.95 -11.36 17.03
C GLY A 318 13.54 -10.46 15.86
N ARG A 319 13.81 -9.15 15.99
CA ARG A 319 13.28 -8.13 15.08
C ARG A 319 13.75 -8.28 13.63
N LEU A 320 15.03 -8.56 13.41
CA LEU A 320 15.58 -8.77 12.06
C LEU A 320 14.89 -9.94 11.34
N ASP A 321 14.68 -11.03 12.06
CA ASP A 321 13.99 -12.19 11.52
C ASP A 321 12.54 -11.88 11.15
N TYR A 322 11.82 -11.23 12.06
CA TYR A 322 10.44 -10.82 11.87
C TYR A 322 10.24 -9.93 10.62
N ILE A 323 11.20 -9.05 10.34
CA ILE A 323 11.18 -8.16 9.18
C ILE A 323 11.51 -8.91 7.88
N LEU A 324 12.52 -9.78 7.88
CA LEU A 324 13.01 -10.45 6.67
C LEU A 324 12.24 -11.73 6.31
N ARG A 325 11.58 -12.38 7.27
CA ARG A 325 10.86 -13.65 7.11
C ARG A 325 9.46 -13.58 7.73
N PRO A 326 8.47 -13.00 7.00
CA PRO A 326 7.13 -12.74 7.54
C PRO A 326 6.45 -13.96 8.16
N ALA A 327 6.65 -15.15 7.59
CA ALA A 327 6.05 -16.40 8.05
C ALA A 327 6.33 -16.72 9.54
N GLY A 328 7.49 -16.30 10.07
CA GLY A 328 7.83 -16.50 11.48
C GLY A 328 6.87 -15.75 12.42
N GLY A 329 6.36 -14.60 11.99
CA GLY A 329 5.43 -13.78 12.76
C GLY A 329 3.96 -14.23 12.63
N GLU A 330 3.65 -15.16 11.73
CA GLU A 330 2.28 -15.66 11.50
C GLU A 330 1.89 -16.83 12.41
N ARG A 331 2.88 -17.41 13.11
CA ARG A 331 2.70 -18.61 13.94
C ARG A 331 3.23 -18.36 15.34
N LEU A 332 2.56 -18.93 16.33
CA LEU A 332 3.00 -18.91 17.72
C LEU A 332 4.06 -19.99 17.99
N ALA A 333 5.01 -19.68 18.85
CA ALA A 333 5.94 -20.66 19.42
C ALA A 333 5.19 -21.78 20.17
N ILE A 334 5.81 -22.96 20.32
CA ILE A 334 5.17 -24.13 20.93
C ILE A 334 4.69 -23.84 22.37
N ASP A 335 5.51 -23.17 23.17
CA ASP A 335 5.18 -22.83 24.55
C ASP A 335 4.03 -21.81 24.61
N SER A 336 4.05 -20.81 23.72
CA SER A 336 2.93 -19.86 23.52
C SER A 336 1.63 -20.58 23.16
N GLN A 337 1.67 -21.57 22.26
CA GLN A 337 0.48 -22.35 21.92
C GLN A 337 -0.06 -23.11 23.14
N ALA A 338 0.81 -23.67 23.98
CA ALA A 338 0.39 -24.31 25.22
C ALA A 338 -0.27 -23.31 26.18
N GLN A 339 0.27 -22.10 26.32
CA GLN A 339 -0.34 -21.03 27.12
C GLN A 339 -1.73 -20.64 26.62
N ILE A 340 -1.94 -20.53 25.30
CA ILE A 340 -3.27 -20.24 24.72
C ILE A 340 -4.26 -21.38 24.99
N ARG A 341 -3.83 -22.65 24.99
CA ARG A 341 -4.69 -23.79 25.37
C ARG A 341 -5.09 -23.73 26.85
N LEU A 342 -4.14 -23.42 27.73
CA LEU A 342 -4.44 -23.22 29.15
C LEU A 342 -5.38 -22.03 29.38
N LEU A 343 -5.27 -20.97 28.57
CA LEU A 343 -6.20 -19.86 28.60
C LEU A 343 -7.60 -20.29 28.15
N ARG A 344 -7.71 -21.04 27.04
CA ARG A 344 -8.99 -21.62 26.57
C ARG A 344 -9.70 -22.39 27.68
N ASP A 345 -8.97 -23.27 28.36
CA ASP A 345 -9.52 -24.10 29.45
C ASP A 345 -10.01 -23.23 30.62
N ARG A 346 -9.26 -22.18 30.98
CA ARG A 346 -9.68 -21.20 32.02
C ARG A 346 -10.89 -20.38 31.60
N GLN A 347 -10.95 -19.94 30.34
CA GLN A 347 -12.05 -19.14 29.83
C GLN A 347 -13.34 -19.98 29.76
N ALA A 348 -13.23 -21.28 29.48
CA ALA A 348 -14.34 -22.24 29.48
C ALA A 348 -15.56 -21.76 28.66
N GLY A 349 -15.29 -21.12 27.52
CA GLY A 349 -16.33 -20.60 26.61
C GLY A 349 -17.17 -19.43 27.16
N ARG A 350 -16.76 -18.79 28.26
CA ARG A 350 -17.53 -17.71 28.91
C ARG A 350 -17.53 -16.39 28.13
N TYR A 351 -16.59 -16.21 27.21
CA TYR A 351 -16.35 -14.96 26.49
C TYR A 351 -16.54 -15.16 24.98
N ASP A 352 -17.11 -14.16 24.33
CA ASP A 352 -17.37 -14.13 22.88
C ASP A 352 -16.48 -13.14 22.12
N VAL A 353 -15.65 -12.36 22.82
CA VAL A 353 -14.63 -11.49 22.22
C VAL A 353 -13.28 -11.68 22.91
N GLN A 354 -12.22 -11.85 22.12
CA GLN A 354 -10.83 -11.81 22.58
C GLN A 354 -10.09 -10.65 21.93
N ILE A 355 -9.42 -9.83 22.76
CA ILE A 355 -8.53 -8.76 22.27
C ILE A 355 -7.09 -9.29 22.22
N VAL A 356 -6.44 -9.03 21.10
CA VAL A 356 -5.04 -9.35 20.85
C VAL A 356 -4.32 -8.06 20.46
N VAL A 357 -3.11 -7.85 20.94
CA VAL A 357 -2.25 -6.73 20.56
C VAL A 357 -0.89 -7.23 20.10
N SER A 358 -0.30 -6.59 19.10
CA SER A 358 1.08 -6.86 18.69
C SER A 358 1.78 -5.61 18.16
N GLU A 359 3.10 -5.59 18.25
CA GLU A 359 3.93 -4.47 17.78
C GLU A 359 3.82 -4.22 16.28
N GLY A 360 3.58 -5.28 15.50
CA GLY A 360 3.54 -5.18 14.05
C GLY A 360 4.81 -4.60 13.44
N LEU A 361 4.64 -3.78 12.41
CA LEU A 361 5.74 -3.07 11.76
C LEU A 361 6.07 -1.72 12.41
N ASN A 362 5.25 -1.25 13.36
CA ASN A 362 5.45 0.03 14.04
C ASN A 362 5.18 -0.11 15.54
N ALA A 363 6.22 -0.43 16.30
CA ALA A 363 6.13 -0.57 17.75
C ALA A 363 5.79 0.76 18.45
N LEU A 364 6.25 1.90 17.90
CA LEU A 364 6.00 3.23 18.46
C LEU A 364 4.50 3.58 18.44
N ALA A 365 3.75 3.11 17.43
CA ALA A 365 2.30 3.33 17.35
C ALA A 365 1.53 2.90 18.59
N ALA A 366 1.94 1.82 19.24
CA ALA A 366 1.32 1.39 20.48
C ALA A 366 1.89 2.12 21.71
N MET A 367 3.18 2.46 21.70
CA MET A 367 3.89 3.07 22.82
C MET A 367 3.67 4.58 22.96
N ASP A 368 3.19 5.25 21.92
CA ASP A 368 2.83 6.66 21.98
C ASP A 368 1.72 6.91 23.02
N ASP A 369 1.93 7.95 23.81
CA ASP A 369 0.94 8.42 24.77
C ASP A 369 -0.37 8.75 24.07
N GLY A 370 -1.47 8.23 24.61
CA GLY A 370 -2.79 8.46 24.06
C GLY A 370 -3.26 7.43 23.02
N ASN A 371 -2.40 6.52 22.53
CA ASN A 371 -2.75 5.55 21.49
C ASN A 371 -3.38 4.25 22.04
N LEU A 372 -2.58 3.22 22.36
CA LEU A 372 -3.11 1.88 22.65
C LEU A 372 -3.96 1.85 23.93
N HIS A 373 -3.47 2.46 25.02
CA HIS A 373 -4.15 2.40 26.32
C HIS A 373 -5.57 3.01 26.28
N PRO A 374 -5.78 4.23 25.74
CA PRO A 374 -7.14 4.77 25.64
C PRO A 374 -8.04 3.99 24.68
N LEU A 375 -7.48 3.42 23.60
CA LEU A 375 -8.22 2.53 22.70
C LEU A 375 -8.74 1.31 23.46
N LEU A 376 -7.87 0.59 24.18
CA LEU A 376 -8.25 -0.60 24.95
C LEU A 376 -9.30 -0.29 26.02
N GLY A 377 -9.10 0.80 26.78
CA GLY A 377 -10.04 1.21 27.83
C GLY A 377 -11.42 1.53 27.26
N ARG A 378 -11.48 2.32 26.20
CA ARG A 378 -12.76 2.67 25.56
C ARG A 378 -13.41 1.48 24.88
N LEU A 379 -12.64 0.67 24.15
CA LEU A 379 -13.14 -0.49 23.42
C LEU A 379 -13.83 -1.51 24.34
N ARG A 380 -13.27 -1.80 25.51
CA ARG A 380 -13.90 -2.72 26.47
C ARG A 380 -15.26 -2.20 26.95
N SER A 381 -15.39 -0.90 27.21
CA SER A 381 -16.68 -0.28 27.56
C SER A 381 -17.68 -0.39 26.41
N GLU A 382 -17.26 -0.05 25.20
CA GLU A 382 -18.11 -0.08 23.99
C GLU A 382 -18.58 -1.50 23.66
N LEU A 383 -17.73 -2.51 23.83
CA LEU A 383 -18.09 -3.92 23.66
C LEU A 383 -19.14 -4.36 24.69
N ALA A 384 -18.95 -4.00 25.96
CA ALA A 384 -19.91 -4.32 27.02
C ALA A 384 -21.28 -3.66 26.79
N GLU A 385 -21.31 -2.39 26.33
CA GLU A 385 -22.54 -1.70 25.95
C GLU A 385 -23.27 -2.38 24.78
N ALA A 386 -22.53 -2.98 23.85
CA ALA A 386 -23.09 -3.75 22.75
C ALA A 386 -23.48 -5.20 23.13
N GLY A 387 -23.32 -5.59 24.41
CA GLY A 387 -23.68 -6.91 24.92
C GLY A 387 -22.63 -8.00 24.68
N TYR A 388 -21.43 -7.65 24.21
CA TYR A 388 -20.33 -8.59 24.10
C TYR A 388 -19.70 -8.87 25.47
N ARG A 389 -19.26 -10.11 25.67
CA ARG A 389 -18.48 -10.57 26.81
C ARG A 389 -17.02 -10.67 26.39
N ALA A 390 -16.30 -9.56 26.49
CA ALA A 390 -14.87 -9.52 26.24
C ALA A 390 -14.10 -10.26 27.36
N ALA A 391 -13.16 -11.13 26.96
CA ALA A 391 -12.23 -11.76 27.90
C ALA A 391 -11.41 -10.70 28.64
N PRO A 392 -11.18 -10.84 29.95
CA PRO A 392 -10.41 -9.86 30.71
C PRO A 392 -8.96 -9.80 30.20
N GLU A 393 -8.37 -10.93 29.81
CA GLU A 393 -6.99 -10.97 29.34
C GLU A 393 -6.84 -10.26 28.00
N THR A 394 -5.80 -9.42 27.89
CA THR A 394 -5.30 -8.93 26.60
C THR A 394 -4.14 -9.81 26.18
N ILE A 395 -4.22 -10.49 25.02
CA ILE A 395 -3.10 -11.32 24.56
C ILE A 395 -2.09 -10.42 23.84
N VAL A 396 -0.84 -10.44 24.28
CA VAL A 396 0.24 -9.60 23.76
C VAL A 396 1.21 -10.48 22.97
N ILE A 397 1.25 -10.33 21.65
CA ILE A 397 2.17 -11.11 20.79
C ILE A 397 3.46 -10.31 20.54
N LYS A 398 4.60 -10.82 21.03
CA LYS A 398 5.92 -10.35 20.59
C LYS A 398 6.16 -10.82 19.15
N SER A 399 6.48 -9.88 18.27
CA SER A 399 6.73 -10.10 16.84
C SER A 399 5.59 -10.81 16.11
N GLY A 400 4.35 -10.35 16.34
CA GLY A 400 3.14 -10.90 15.72
C GLY A 400 2.79 -10.27 14.37
N ARG A 401 2.31 -11.08 13.43
CA ARG A 401 1.55 -10.67 12.23
C ARG A 401 0.06 -10.96 12.47
N VAL A 402 -0.80 -10.39 11.64
CA VAL A 402 -2.26 -10.55 11.76
C VAL A 402 -2.67 -12.03 11.83
N ARG A 403 -2.08 -12.89 10.99
CA ARG A 403 -2.34 -14.34 10.94
C ARG A 403 -2.07 -15.07 12.26
N ALA A 404 -1.13 -14.60 13.10
CA ALA A 404 -0.92 -15.17 14.44
C ALA A 404 -2.15 -14.99 15.32
N GLY A 405 -2.86 -13.86 15.17
CA GLY A 405 -4.18 -13.64 15.77
C GLY A 405 -5.19 -14.70 15.33
N TYR A 406 -5.26 -15.01 14.04
CA TYR A 406 -6.18 -16.05 13.55
C TYR A 406 -5.87 -17.42 14.17
N ARG A 407 -4.59 -17.78 14.32
CA ARG A 407 -4.18 -19.03 14.99
C ARG A 407 -4.58 -19.07 16.47
N ILE A 408 -4.53 -17.92 17.16
CA ILE A 408 -5.07 -17.78 18.51
C ILE A 408 -6.58 -18.03 18.51
N GLY A 409 -7.33 -17.40 17.59
CA GLY A 409 -8.78 -17.58 17.45
C GLY A 409 -9.18 -19.04 17.19
N GLU A 410 -8.46 -19.74 16.30
CA GLU A 410 -8.66 -21.18 16.06
C GLU A 410 -8.45 -21.98 17.36
N THR A 411 -7.44 -21.63 18.15
CA THR A 411 -7.19 -22.33 19.41
C THR A 411 -8.25 -22.02 20.46
N LEU A 412 -8.66 -20.76 20.63
CA LEU A 412 -9.60 -20.36 21.67
C LEU A 412 -11.05 -20.75 21.37
N PHE A 413 -11.48 -20.64 20.11
CA PHE A 413 -12.89 -20.68 19.75
C PHE A 413 -13.34 -21.94 19.03
N ALA A 414 -12.42 -22.82 18.60
CA ALA A 414 -12.76 -24.03 17.87
C ALA A 414 -13.82 -24.88 18.59
N GLY A 415 -14.94 -25.16 17.93
CA GLY A 415 -16.02 -26.00 18.43
C GLY A 415 -16.89 -25.38 19.54
N LEU A 416 -16.70 -24.09 19.88
CA LEU A 416 -17.59 -23.40 20.81
C LEU A 416 -18.93 -23.05 20.14
N GLU A 417 -20.00 -22.99 20.93
CA GLU A 417 -21.32 -22.62 20.42
C GLU A 417 -21.41 -21.11 20.17
N GLY A 418 -22.04 -20.74 19.05
CA GLY A 418 -22.28 -19.34 18.69
C GLY A 418 -21.13 -18.68 17.93
N LYS A 419 -21.19 -17.35 17.84
CA LYS A 419 -20.23 -16.52 17.10
C LYS A 419 -19.19 -15.97 18.08
N HIS A 420 -17.92 -16.14 17.73
CA HIS A 420 -16.79 -15.62 18.50
C HIS A 420 -15.99 -14.64 17.64
N THR A 421 -15.51 -13.59 18.29
CA THR A 421 -14.83 -12.47 17.65
C THR A 421 -13.40 -12.32 18.18
N LEU A 422 -12.46 -12.14 17.26
CA LEU A 422 -11.10 -11.72 17.54
C LEU A 422 -10.93 -10.26 17.11
N VAL A 423 -10.44 -9.42 18.02
CA VAL A 423 -10.01 -8.04 17.71
C VAL A 423 -8.50 -7.98 17.86
N HIS A 424 -7.77 -7.96 16.74
CA HIS A 424 -6.31 -7.88 16.74
C HIS A 424 -5.85 -6.47 16.39
N ILE A 425 -5.33 -5.74 17.39
CA ILE A 425 -4.77 -4.40 17.24
C ILE A 425 -3.26 -4.51 17.00
N ILE A 426 -2.74 -3.89 15.94
CA ILE A 426 -1.37 -4.08 15.49
C ILE A 426 -0.79 -2.79 14.91
N GLY A 427 0.50 -2.53 15.15
CA GLY A 427 1.24 -1.44 14.52
C GLY A 427 1.35 -1.62 13.01
N GLU A 428 0.89 -0.61 12.26
CA GLU A 428 0.88 -0.62 10.80
C GLU A 428 2.30 -0.47 10.22
N ARG A 429 2.42 -0.57 8.89
CA ARG A 429 3.63 -0.14 8.21
C ARG A 429 3.77 1.38 8.39
N PRO A 430 4.90 1.91 8.87
CA PRO A 430 5.12 3.36 8.94
C PRO A 430 5.22 3.94 7.52
N GLY A 431 5.12 5.27 7.39
CA GLY A 431 5.29 5.97 6.11
C GLY A 431 4.37 7.17 5.91
N SER A 432 3.31 7.29 6.70
CA SER A 432 2.39 8.44 6.66
C SER A 432 2.89 9.66 7.44
N GLY A 433 3.97 9.52 8.22
CA GLY A 433 4.36 10.49 9.25
C GLY A 433 3.52 10.38 10.53
N HIS A 434 2.64 9.38 10.62
CA HIS A 434 1.86 9.07 11.81
C HIS A 434 2.26 7.69 12.34
N HIS A 435 2.28 7.53 13.67
CA HIS A 435 2.44 6.22 14.28
C HIS A 435 1.07 5.52 14.42
N THR A 436 0.65 4.81 13.36
CA THR A 436 -0.71 4.26 13.25
C THR A 436 -0.82 2.81 13.71
N LEU A 437 -1.95 2.52 14.37
CA LEU A 437 -2.45 1.19 14.67
C LEU A 437 -3.60 0.83 13.73
N SER A 438 -3.73 -0.46 13.44
CA SER A 438 -4.91 -1.06 12.78
C SER A 438 -5.57 -2.06 13.70
N ALA A 439 -6.90 -2.15 13.66
CA ALA A 439 -7.70 -3.17 14.32
C ALA A 439 -8.34 -4.12 13.29
N TYR A 440 -7.89 -5.36 13.27
CA TYR A 440 -8.45 -6.45 12.46
C TYR A 440 -9.55 -7.16 13.23
N LEU A 441 -10.74 -7.19 12.64
CA LEU A 441 -11.99 -7.63 13.25
C LEU A 441 -12.48 -8.90 12.54
N THR A 442 -12.30 -10.04 13.19
CA THR A 442 -12.63 -11.36 12.61
C THR A 442 -13.68 -12.03 13.46
N ALA A 443 -14.86 -12.32 12.89
CA ALA A 443 -15.97 -12.91 13.63
C ALA A 443 -16.56 -14.09 12.87
N ALA A 444 -16.53 -15.28 13.49
CA ALA A 444 -16.93 -16.55 12.87
C ALA A 444 -17.56 -17.50 13.90
N SER A 445 -18.26 -18.54 13.44
CA SER A 445 -18.78 -19.60 14.32
C SER A 445 -17.66 -20.49 14.86
N GLY A 446 -17.88 -21.18 15.98
CA GLY A 446 -16.90 -22.14 16.49
C GLY A 446 -16.56 -23.27 15.51
N GLU A 447 -17.50 -23.69 14.66
CA GLU A 447 -17.26 -24.65 13.57
C GLU A 447 -16.28 -24.10 12.52
N GLN A 448 -16.45 -22.84 12.12
CA GLN A 448 -15.53 -22.19 11.19
C GLN A 448 -14.14 -22.03 11.83
N TRP A 449 -14.07 -21.62 13.10
CA TRP A 449 -12.82 -21.54 13.86
C TRP A 449 -12.14 -22.90 14.07
N GLN A 450 -12.88 -24.01 14.02
CA GLN A 450 -12.34 -25.36 14.19
C GLN A 450 -11.56 -25.83 12.95
N THR A 451 -11.85 -25.27 11.78
CA THR A 451 -11.19 -25.68 10.54
C THR A 451 -9.89 -24.91 10.37
N THR A 452 -8.75 -25.57 10.62
CA THR A 452 -7.43 -24.97 10.50
C THR A 452 -7.21 -24.36 9.11
N GLY A 453 -6.94 -23.05 9.07
CA GLY A 453 -6.65 -22.33 7.84
C GLY A 453 -7.88 -21.84 7.08
N ALA A 454 -9.10 -22.12 7.53
CA ALA A 454 -10.32 -21.60 6.91
C ALA A 454 -10.51 -20.09 7.14
N ILE A 455 -9.96 -19.57 8.24
CA ILE A 455 -10.03 -18.17 8.61
C ILE A 455 -8.76 -17.45 8.16
N ASP A 456 -8.95 -16.46 7.29
CA ASP A 456 -7.91 -15.58 6.79
C ASP A 456 -8.48 -14.15 6.63
N HIS A 457 -7.81 -13.31 5.85
CA HIS A 457 -8.26 -11.96 5.52
C HIS A 457 -9.61 -11.92 4.79
N ASN A 458 -10.05 -13.03 4.18
CA ASN A 458 -11.29 -13.16 3.41
C ASN A 458 -12.57 -12.76 4.14
N ILE A 459 -12.62 -12.90 5.47
CA ILE A 459 -13.79 -12.56 6.29
C ILE A 459 -13.49 -11.47 7.34
N THR A 460 -12.30 -10.89 7.29
CA THR A 460 -11.82 -9.95 8.30
C THR A 460 -12.09 -8.52 7.84
N LYS A 461 -12.74 -7.73 8.69
CA LYS A 461 -12.91 -6.28 8.48
C LYS A 461 -11.75 -5.54 9.17
N VAL A 462 -11.41 -4.33 8.72
CA VAL A 462 -10.31 -3.53 9.30
C VAL A 462 -10.75 -2.10 9.59
N ILE A 463 -10.32 -1.58 10.73
CA ILE A 463 -10.27 -0.13 11.03
C ILE A 463 -8.79 0.24 11.08
N SER A 464 -8.33 1.11 10.19
CA SER A 464 -6.92 1.52 10.06
C SER A 464 -6.71 3.00 10.35
N GLY A 465 -5.45 3.42 10.41
CA GLY A 465 -5.04 4.80 10.62
C GLY A 465 -5.32 5.31 12.03
N ILE A 466 -5.38 4.41 13.03
CA ILE A 466 -5.69 4.77 14.42
C ILE A 466 -4.46 5.41 15.05
N ALA A 467 -4.52 6.71 15.32
CA ALA A 467 -3.47 7.48 15.98
C ALA A 467 -4.04 8.78 16.57
N THR A 468 -3.37 9.36 17.56
CA THR A 468 -3.72 10.69 18.11
C THR A 468 -3.72 11.81 17.06
N THR A 469 -2.96 11.63 15.97
CA THR A 469 -2.82 12.58 14.86
C THR A 469 -3.69 12.25 13.63
N ALA A 470 -4.48 11.17 13.68
CA ALA A 470 -5.31 10.71 12.56
C ALA A 470 -6.70 10.29 13.06
N LEU A 471 -7.11 9.02 12.88
CA LEU A 471 -8.34 8.52 13.50
C LEU A 471 -8.10 8.34 15.00
N SER A 472 -8.70 9.22 15.82
CA SER A 472 -8.47 9.18 17.26
C SER A 472 -8.82 7.80 17.87
N PRO A 473 -8.00 7.27 18.80
CA PRO A 473 -8.23 6.01 19.50
C PRO A 473 -9.64 5.84 20.10
N GLN A 474 -10.22 6.93 20.61
CA GLN A 474 -11.57 6.92 21.20
C GLN A 474 -12.65 6.78 20.13
N GLN A 475 -12.50 7.44 18.98
CA GLN A 475 -13.41 7.29 17.84
C GLN A 475 -13.26 5.91 17.20
N ALA A 476 -12.04 5.38 17.10
CA ALA A 476 -11.79 4.04 16.58
C ALA A 476 -12.52 2.96 17.40
N ALA A 477 -12.57 3.06 18.73
CA ALA A 477 -13.35 2.14 19.57
C ALA A 477 -14.86 2.13 19.22
N LEU A 478 -15.44 3.30 18.96
CA LEU A 478 -16.83 3.43 18.51
C LEU A 478 -17.06 2.81 17.14
N ASP A 479 -16.13 3.02 16.21
CA ASP A 479 -16.22 2.47 14.86
C ASP A 479 -16.03 0.94 14.86
N ILE A 480 -15.13 0.41 15.68
CA ILE A 480 -14.99 -1.04 15.92
C ILE A 480 -16.33 -1.62 16.39
N ARG A 481 -16.97 -1.02 17.42
CA ARG A 481 -18.29 -1.47 17.89
C ARG A 481 -19.32 -1.46 16.75
N ARG A 482 -19.39 -0.37 15.99
CA ARG A 482 -20.34 -0.24 14.86
C ARG A 482 -20.15 -1.35 13.84
N VAL A 483 -18.90 -1.67 13.49
CA VAL A 483 -18.56 -2.68 12.49
C VAL A 483 -18.84 -4.12 12.98
N LEU A 484 -18.72 -4.38 14.28
CA LEU A 484 -19.04 -5.68 14.87
C LEU A 484 -20.54 -5.94 14.97
N VAL A 485 -21.33 -4.90 15.22
CA VAL A 485 -22.80 -4.97 15.33
C VAL A 485 -23.48 -5.03 13.95
N SER A 486 -22.85 -4.50 12.90
CA SER A 486 -23.32 -4.59 11.50
C SER A 486 -23.08 -5.97 10.90
#